data_AF-A0A7I8EID4-F1
#
_entry.id   AF-A0A7I8EID4-F1
#
_cell.length_a   1.000
_cell.length_b   1.000
_cell.length_c   1.000
_cell.angle_alpha   90.00
_cell.angle_beta   90.00
_cell.angle_gamma   90.00
#
_symmetry.space_group_name_H-M   'P 1'
#
loop_
_entity.id
_entity.type
_entity.pdbx_description
1 polymer ?
#
loop_
_entity_poly.entity_id
_entity_poly.type
_entity_poly.pdbx_seq_one_letter_code
_entity_poly.pdbx_strand_id
1 'polypeptide(L)'
;MQELTKDKADPDPKALACYGMLSAETGQMHLRFVSGRPVSQVTTDFLEWLCEQVQAQGKNVLVLIWDNASWHVSKQVRTWLREHNHAVLQDAQTGKAGVRIIPCWLPTKSPWLNRIEPKWVHGKRAIVEPARLLTAKELKQRVCDYFGCEQAELLTQQVAS
;
A
#
# COMPACT_ATOMS: atom_id res chain seq x y z
N MET A 1 -3.16 21.94 17.93
CA MET A 1 -2.17 21.63 16.89
C MET A 1 -2.40 22.68 15.80
N GLN A 2 -1.46 23.60 15.59
CA GLN A 2 -1.61 24.66 14.60
C GLN A 2 -1.29 24.08 13.22
N GLU A 3 -2.14 24.32 12.21
CA GLU A 3 -1.89 23.82 10.86
C GLU A 3 -0.79 24.66 10.20
N LEU A 4 0.34 24.03 9.87
CA LEU A 4 1.46 24.69 9.20
C LEU A 4 1.13 24.85 7.72
N THR A 5 1.22 26.08 7.20
CA THR A 5 0.93 26.37 5.79
C THR A 5 2.16 26.14 4.92
N LYS A 6 1.97 25.38 3.84
CA LYS A 6 2.99 25.14 2.82
C LYS A 6 3.26 26.41 2.01
N ASP A 7 4.52 26.72 1.76
CA ASP A 7 4.92 27.75 0.81
C ASP A 7 4.48 27.37 -0.62
N LYS A 8 4.08 28.36 -1.42
CA LYS A 8 3.73 28.17 -2.83
C LYS A 8 4.96 27.81 -3.67
N ALA A 9 6.16 28.21 -3.25
CA ALA A 9 7.41 27.91 -3.96
C ALA A 9 8.02 26.55 -3.60
N ASP A 10 7.50 25.86 -2.59
CA ASP A 10 8.03 24.57 -2.17
C ASP A 10 7.71 23.49 -3.24
N PRO A 11 8.75 22.81 -3.77
CA PRO A 11 8.61 21.85 -4.86
C PRO A 11 7.93 20.55 -4.44
N ASP A 12 7.83 20.25 -3.14
CA ASP A 12 7.26 19.00 -2.66
C ASP A 12 5.73 18.92 -2.89
N PRO A 13 5.13 17.74 -3.08
CA PRO A 13 3.68 17.64 -3.20
C PRO A 13 2.99 18.04 -1.88
N LYS A 14 1.77 18.58 -1.97
CA LYS A 14 0.96 18.94 -0.78
C LYS A 14 0.67 17.73 0.13
N ALA A 15 0.60 16.54 -0.45
CA ALA A 15 0.38 15.30 0.28
C ALA A 15 1.13 14.15 -0.40
N LEU A 16 1.59 13.21 0.41
CA LEU A 16 2.12 11.93 -0.06
C LEU A 16 1.05 10.86 0.07
N ALA A 17 0.91 10.04 -0.97
CA ALA A 17 0.12 8.82 -0.92
C ALA A 17 1.03 7.62 -0.63
N CYS A 18 0.55 6.71 0.22
CA CYS A 18 1.28 5.51 0.63
C CYS A 18 0.27 4.36 0.77
N TYR A 19 0.59 3.23 0.13
CA TYR A 19 -0.08 1.96 0.39
C TYR A 19 0.63 1.25 1.53
N GLY A 20 -0.13 0.52 2.34
CA GLY A 20 0.43 -0.36 3.35
C GLY A 20 -0.36 -1.64 3.53
N MET A 21 0.36 -2.72 3.83
CA MET A 21 -0.19 -3.99 4.29
C MET A 21 0.43 -4.34 5.64
N LEU A 22 -0.40 -4.72 6.59
CA LEU A 22 0.02 -5.21 7.90
C LEU A 22 -0.07 -6.73 7.91
N SER A 23 1.05 -7.41 8.11
CA SER A 23 1.08 -8.85 8.33
C SER A 23 0.37 -9.20 9.64
N ALA A 24 -0.70 -9.98 9.56
CA ALA A 24 -1.45 -10.41 10.73
C ALA A 24 -0.65 -11.35 11.65
N GLU A 25 0.33 -12.06 11.09
CA GLU A 25 1.18 -13.04 11.76
C GLU A 25 2.37 -12.37 12.45
N THR A 26 3.11 -11.55 11.72
CA THR A 26 4.38 -10.97 12.20
C THR A 26 4.21 -9.55 12.74
N GLY A 27 3.10 -8.88 12.43
CA GLY A 27 2.90 -7.47 12.75
C GLY A 27 3.75 -6.51 11.92
N GLN A 28 4.49 -7.02 10.93
CA GLN A 28 5.32 -6.24 10.01
C GLN A 28 4.46 -5.42 9.05
N MET A 29 4.92 -4.20 8.76
CA MET A 29 4.33 -3.34 7.73
C MET A 29 5.09 -3.50 6.42
N HIS A 30 4.35 -3.55 5.31
CA HIS A 30 4.88 -3.50 3.95
C HIS A 30 4.34 -2.23 3.30
N LEU A 31 5.23 -1.30 2.91
CA LEU A 31 4.85 0.04 2.47
C LEU A 31 5.37 0.36 1.07
N ARG A 32 4.54 1.05 0.27
CA ARG A 32 4.97 1.65 -1.00
C ARG A 32 4.41 3.06 -1.14
N PHE A 33 5.29 4.03 -1.37
CA PHE A 33 4.89 5.40 -1.69
C PHE A 33 4.48 5.52 -3.15
N VAL A 34 3.60 6.48 -3.43
CA VAL A 34 3.07 6.71 -4.77
C VAL A 34 3.54 8.07 -5.29
N SER A 35 4.10 8.07 -6.49
CA SER A 35 4.24 9.26 -7.33
C SER A 35 2.91 9.49 -8.05
N GLY A 36 2.15 10.50 -7.62
CA GLY A 36 0.79 10.77 -8.08
C GLY A 36 -0.28 10.32 -7.07
N ARG A 37 -1.38 9.77 -7.55
CA ARG A 37 -2.55 9.40 -6.72
C ARG A 37 -2.75 7.88 -6.68
N PRO A 38 -3.34 7.36 -5.59
CA PRO A 38 -3.84 6.00 -5.59
C PRO A 38 -4.97 5.89 -6.64
N VAL A 39 -4.75 5.04 -7.63
CA VAL A 39 -5.73 4.68 -8.65
C VAL A 39 -5.69 3.16 -8.87
N SER A 40 -6.65 2.64 -9.62
CA SER A 40 -6.78 1.21 -9.89
C SER A 40 -5.49 0.59 -10.44
N GLN A 41 -4.80 1.28 -11.35
CA GLN A 41 -3.50 0.82 -11.87
C GLN A 41 -2.44 0.70 -10.77
N VAL A 42 -2.23 1.76 -10.00
CA VAL A 42 -1.25 1.76 -8.90
C VAL A 42 -1.62 0.70 -7.84
N THR A 43 -2.91 0.42 -7.67
CA THR A 43 -3.39 -0.65 -6.78
C THR A 43 -2.92 -2.02 -7.28
N THR A 44 -3.03 -2.31 -8.58
CA THR A 44 -2.56 -3.60 -9.13
C THR A 44 -1.05 -3.73 -9.04
N ASP A 45 -0.29 -2.66 -9.29
CA ASP A 45 1.17 -2.65 -9.10
C ASP A 45 1.57 -2.94 -7.65
N PHE A 46 0.81 -2.38 -6.69
CA PHE A 46 1.01 -2.66 -5.28
C PHE A 46 0.72 -4.13 -4.93
N LEU A 47 -0.35 -4.70 -5.47
CA LEU A 47 -0.72 -6.10 -5.24
C LEU A 47 0.31 -7.07 -5.84
N GLU A 48 0.84 -6.76 -7.03
CA GLU A 48 1.91 -7.53 -7.66
C GLU A 48 3.16 -7.53 -6.77
N TRP A 49 3.59 -6.36 -6.31
CA TRP A 49 4.70 -6.26 -5.37
C TRP A 49 4.45 -7.01 -4.06
N LEU A 50 3.24 -6.96 -3.51
CA LEU A 50 2.90 -7.75 -2.31
C LEU A 50 3.03 -9.26 -2.54
N CYS A 51 2.69 -9.76 -3.73
CA CYS A 51 2.92 -11.16 -4.08
C CYS A 51 4.40 -11.51 -4.00
N GLU A 52 5.30 -10.65 -4.49
CA GLU A 52 6.76 -10.87 -4.36
C GLU A 52 7.19 -10.93 -2.89
N GLN A 53 6.70 -10.01 -2.06
CA GLN A 53 7.02 -9.98 -0.63
C GLN A 53 6.54 -11.23 0.11
N VAL A 54 5.36 -11.73 -0.25
CA VAL A 54 4.76 -12.95 0.33
C VAL A 54 5.46 -14.20 -0.18
N GLN A 55 5.82 -14.23 -1.46
CA GLN A 55 6.56 -15.34 -2.07
C GLN A 55 7.96 -15.48 -1.49
N ALA A 56 8.66 -14.37 -1.22
CA ALA A 56 9.95 -14.37 -0.54
C ALA A 56 9.88 -14.97 0.88
N GLN A 57 8.70 -15.01 1.49
CA GLN A 57 8.43 -15.69 2.77
C GLN A 57 8.04 -17.16 2.60
N GLY A 58 8.12 -17.72 1.39
CA GLY A 58 7.76 -19.11 1.08
C GLY A 58 6.24 -19.38 1.10
N LYS A 59 5.42 -18.33 1.02
CA LYS A 59 3.95 -18.45 1.03
C LYS A 59 3.40 -18.42 -0.39
N ASN A 60 2.38 -19.23 -0.65
CA ASN A 60 1.75 -19.34 -1.97
C ASN A 60 0.34 -18.72 -2.02
N VAL A 61 -0.15 -18.21 -0.89
CA VAL A 61 -1.48 -17.60 -0.76
C VAL A 61 -1.39 -16.36 0.12
N LEU A 62 -1.95 -15.25 -0.35
CA LEU A 62 -2.18 -14.02 0.40
C LEU A 62 -3.68 -13.84 0.62
N VAL A 63 -4.15 -13.96 1.87
CA VAL A 63 -5.50 -13.55 2.25
C VAL A 63 -5.46 -12.07 2.61
N LEU A 64 -6.11 -11.23 1.80
CA LEU A 64 -6.02 -9.78 1.90
C LEU A 64 -7.31 -9.18 2.45
N ILE A 65 -7.27 -8.70 3.70
CA ILE A 65 -8.39 -7.97 4.31
C ILE A 65 -8.18 -6.47 4.07
N TRP A 66 -9.12 -5.83 3.38
CA TRP A 66 -9.02 -4.41 3.02
C TRP A 66 -10.39 -3.74 2.82
N ASP A 67 -10.39 -2.41 2.80
CA ASP A 67 -11.60 -1.58 2.72
C ASP A 67 -12.18 -1.47 1.29
N ASN A 68 -13.22 -0.65 1.15
CA ASN A 68 -13.94 -0.47 -0.11
C ASN A 68 -13.58 0.85 -0.81
N ALA A 69 -12.33 1.31 -0.72
CA ALA A 69 -11.90 2.47 -1.51
C ALA A 69 -12.22 2.26 -3.00
N SER A 70 -12.61 3.32 -3.71
CA SER A 70 -13.17 3.20 -5.07
C SER A 70 -12.21 2.53 -6.06
N TRP A 71 -10.90 2.74 -5.89
CA TRP A 71 -9.87 2.07 -6.68
C TRP A 71 -9.69 0.58 -6.31
N HIS A 72 -9.86 0.19 -5.03
CA HIS A 72 -9.81 -1.23 -4.61
C HIS A 72 -10.96 -2.04 -5.22
N VAL A 73 -12.19 -1.53 -5.16
CA VAL A 73 -13.39 -2.26 -5.64
C VAL A 73 -13.66 -2.10 -7.14
N SER A 74 -12.77 -1.41 -7.85
CA SER A 74 -12.96 -1.11 -9.27
C SER A 74 -13.05 -2.36 -10.14
N LYS A 75 -13.70 -2.24 -11.31
CA LYS A 75 -13.75 -3.34 -12.30
C LYS A 75 -12.34 -3.76 -12.72
N GLN A 76 -11.43 -2.79 -12.90
CA GLN A 76 -10.03 -3.06 -13.27
C GLN A 76 -9.34 -3.96 -12.24
N VAL A 77 -9.36 -3.59 -10.95
CA VAL A 77 -8.71 -4.40 -9.90
C VAL A 77 -9.36 -5.78 -9.78
N ARG A 78 -10.69 -5.88 -9.85
CA ARG A 78 -11.41 -7.17 -9.81
C ARG A 78 -11.11 -8.07 -11.00
N THR A 79 -10.88 -7.49 -12.18
CA THR A 79 -10.46 -8.23 -13.37
C THR A 79 -9.02 -8.70 -13.22
N TRP A 80 -8.10 -7.80 -12.87
CA TRP A 80 -6.70 -8.13 -12.64
C TRP A 80 -6.53 -9.22 -11.58
N LEU A 81 -7.24 -9.16 -10.45
CA LEU A 81 -7.19 -10.21 -9.42
C LEU A 81 -7.61 -11.59 -9.94
N ARG A 82 -8.60 -11.66 -10.85
CA ARG A 82 -9.03 -12.91 -11.46
C ARG A 82 -7.99 -13.43 -12.44
N GLU A 83 -7.46 -12.56 -13.30
CA GLU A 83 -6.44 -12.89 -14.30
C GLU A 83 -5.14 -13.35 -13.64
N HIS A 84 -4.64 -12.59 -12.66
CA HIS A 84 -3.47 -12.94 -11.84
C HIS A 84 -3.64 -14.32 -11.20
N ASN A 85 -4.74 -14.55 -10.48
CA ASN A 85 -4.98 -15.83 -9.81
C ASN A 85 -5.10 -17.00 -10.79
N HIS A 86 -5.70 -16.77 -11.97
CA HIS A 86 -5.78 -17.79 -13.01
C HIS A 86 -4.40 -18.13 -13.58
N ALA A 87 -3.58 -17.12 -13.86
CA ALA A 87 -2.20 -17.29 -14.31
C ALA A 87 -1.38 -18.07 -13.28
N VAL A 88 -1.44 -17.71 -11.99
CA VAL A 88 -0.75 -18.43 -10.92
C VAL A 88 -1.18 -19.91 -10.85
N LEU A 89 -2.45 -20.22 -11.08
CA LEU A 89 -2.93 -21.61 -11.10
C LEU A 89 -2.44 -22.40 -12.33
N GLN A 90 -2.30 -21.74 -13.49
CA GLN A 90 -1.72 -22.36 -14.68
C GLN A 90 -0.22 -22.59 -14.50
N ASP A 91 0.50 -21.59 -14.00
CA ASP A 91 1.93 -21.66 -13.70
C ASP A 91 2.23 -22.78 -12.69
N ALA A 92 1.38 -22.97 -11.69
CA ALA A 92 1.50 -24.06 -10.73
C ALA A 92 1.46 -25.46 -11.38
N GLN A 93 0.74 -25.64 -12.49
CA GLN A 93 0.71 -26.92 -13.24
C GLN A 93 2.03 -27.21 -13.95
N THR A 94 2.82 -26.17 -14.24
CA THR A 94 4.16 -26.29 -14.85
C THR A 94 5.28 -26.24 -13.82
N GLY A 95 4.95 -26.26 -12.52
CA GLY A 95 5.91 -26.23 -11.41
C GLY A 95 6.45 -24.84 -11.09
N LYS A 96 5.91 -23.78 -11.71
CA LYS A 96 6.31 -22.40 -11.41
C LYS A 96 5.58 -21.90 -10.17
N ALA A 97 6.34 -21.32 -9.24
CA ALA A 97 5.81 -20.76 -7.99
C ALA A 97 5.14 -19.40 -8.23
N GLY A 98 4.10 -19.11 -7.45
CA GLY A 98 3.39 -17.84 -7.46
C GLY A 98 2.43 -17.72 -6.29
N VAL A 99 1.92 -16.50 -6.05
CA VAL A 99 1.04 -16.20 -4.92
C VAL A 99 -0.37 -15.91 -5.40
N ARG A 100 -1.33 -16.72 -4.96
CA ARG A 100 -2.76 -16.44 -5.15
C ARG A 100 -3.24 -15.43 -4.12
N ILE A 101 -4.02 -14.43 -4.55
CA ILE A 101 -4.62 -13.43 -3.68
C ILE A 101 -6.10 -13.78 -3.44
N ILE A 102 -6.51 -13.87 -2.17
CA ILE A 102 -7.89 -14.04 -1.76
C ILE A 102 -8.35 -12.72 -1.11
N PRO A 103 -9.07 -11.85 -1.84
CA PRO A 103 -9.55 -10.59 -1.28
C PRO A 103 -10.75 -10.82 -0.36
N CYS A 104 -10.65 -10.31 0.87
CA CYS A 104 -11.69 -10.29 1.89
C CYS A 104 -12.13 -8.85 2.14
N TRP A 105 -13.24 -8.45 1.54
CA TRP A 105 -13.78 -7.09 1.64
C TRP A 105 -14.41 -6.85 3.01
N LEU A 106 -14.04 -5.77 3.66
CA LEU A 106 -14.69 -5.34 4.90
C LEU A 106 -16.11 -4.83 4.64
N PRO A 107 -17.02 -4.89 5.63
CA PRO A 107 -18.28 -4.15 5.57
C PRO A 107 -18.04 -2.66 5.34
N THR A 108 -18.97 -1.99 4.65
CA THR A 108 -18.84 -0.57 4.38
C THR A 108 -18.83 0.24 5.69
N LYS A 109 -18.07 1.35 5.70
CA LYS A 109 -17.94 2.27 6.85
C LYS A 109 -17.50 1.59 8.16
N SER A 110 -16.68 0.53 8.08
CA SER A 110 -16.26 -0.26 9.25
C SER A 110 -14.74 -0.23 9.49
N PRO A 111 -14.11 0.95 9.68
CA PRO A 111 -12.65 1.05 9.85
C PRO A 111 -12.14 0.33 11.11
N TRP A 112 -12.97 0.16 12.15
CA TRP A 112 -12.59 -0.56 13.38
C TRP A 112 -12.28 -2.05 13.16
N LEU A 113 -12.72 -2.62 12.03
CA LEU A 113 -12.38 -3.99 11.64
C LEU A 113 -11.03 -4.08 10.91
N ASN A 114 -10.49 -2.95 10.45
CA ASN A 114 -9.21 -2.92 9.74
C ASN A 114 -8.06 -2.74 10.73
N ARG A 115 -7.34 -3.83 11.03
CA ARG A 115 -6.25 -3.86 12.03
C ARG A 115 -5.11 -2.89 11.75
N ILE A 116 -4.96 -2.41 10.51
CA ILE A 116 -3.91 -1.44 10.15
C ILE A 116 -4.23 -0.01 10.59
N GLU A 117 -5.50 0.34 10.81
CA GLU A 117 -5.91 1.72 11.12
C GLU A 117 -5.25 2.27 12.40
N PRO A 118 -5.22 1.54 13.53
CA PRO A 118 -4.49 2.00 14.72
C PRO A 118 -2.99 2.18 14.49
N LYS A 119 -2.37 1.33 13.64
CA LYS A 119 -0.94 1.47 13.28
C LYS A 119 -0.69 2.78 12.54
N TRP A 120 -1.58 3.18 11.63
CA TRP A 120 -1.48 4.46 10.96
C TRP A 120 -1.65 5.65 11.88
N VAL A 121 -2.60 5.60 12.81
CA VAL A 121 -2.79 6.66 13.80
C VAL A 121 -1.54 6.85 14.65
N HIS A 122 -0.97 5.75 15.15
CA HIS A 122 0.24 5.80 15.99
C HIS A 122 1.47 6.27 15.21
N GLY A 123 1.69 5.74 14.00
CA GLY A 123 2.79 6.16 13.14
C GLY A 123 2.70 7.64 12.79
N LYS A 124 1.53 8.12 12.38
CA LYS A 124 1.33 9.54 12.10
C LYS A 124 1.70 10.42 13.30
N ARG A 125 1.24 10.07 14.51
CA ARG A 125 1.57 10.81 15.74
C ARG A 125 3.06 10.80 16.07
N ALA A 126 3.75 9.70 15.81
CA ALA A 126 5.19 9.58 16.08
C ALA A 126 6.06 10.33 15.05
N ILE A 127 5.57 10.48 13.82
CA ILE A 127 6.34 11.01 12.69
C ILE A 127 6.16 12.53 12.51
N VAL A 128 4.96 13.05 12.79
CA VAL A 128 4.64 14.46 12.56
C VAL A 128 5.58 15.39 13.34
N GLU A 129 5.99 16.46 12.67
CA GLU A 129 6.81 17.50 13.25
C GLU A 129 5.93 18.70 13.62
N PRO A 130 5.78 19.05 14.92
CA PRO A 130 4.94 20.16 15.33
C PRO A 130 5.52 21.53 14.97
N ALA A 131 6.84 21.66 14.82
CA ALA A 131 7.50 22.96 14.65
C ALA A 131 7.71 23.40 13.20
N ARG A 132 7.70 22.47 12.24
CA ARG A 132 7.98 22.75 10.83
C ARG A 132 7.38 21.70 9.90
N LEU A 133 7.26 22.06 8.61
CA LEU A 133 6.96 21.08 7.57
C LEU A 133 8.17 20.17 7.33
N LEU A 134 7.87 18.89 7.11
CA LEU A 134 8.85 17.91 6.65
C LEU A 134 8.87 17.90 5.13
N THR A 135 10.06 17.84 4.56
CA THR A 135 10.18 17.56 3.13
C THR A 135 9.63 16.17 2.81
N ALA A 136 9.25 15.93 1.56
CA ALA A 136 8.77 14.63 1.10
C ALA A 136 9.82 13.53 1.33
N LYS A 137 11.11 13.85 1.17
CA LYS A 137 12.22 12.93 1.44
C LYS A 137 12.29 12.56 2.93
N GLU A 138 12.28 13.56 3.81
CA GLU A 138 12.31 13.35 5.26
C GLU A 138 11.10 12.56 5.75
N LEU A 139 9.90 12.90 5.26
CA LEU A 139 8.67 12.23 5.66
C LEU A 139 8.69 10.75 5.25
N LYS A 140 9.10 10.44 4.01
CA LYS A 140 9.25 9.05 3.55
C LYS A 140 10.25 8.27 4.40
N GLN A 141 11.39 8.87 4.71
CA GLN A 141 12.41 8.23 5.55
C GLN A 141 11.87 7.93 6.95
N ARG A 142 11.28 8.93 7.63
CA ARG A 142 10.74 8.74 8.98
C ARG A 142 9.63 7.68 9.05
N VAL A 143 8.80 7.59 8.00
CA VAL A 143 7.78 6.53 7.89
C VAL A 143 8.44 5.16 7.78
N CYS A 144 9.41 5.00 6.89
CA CYS A 144 10.16 3.75 6.73
C CYS A 144 10.86 3.34 8.03
N ASP A 145 11.57 4.28 8.69
CA ASP A 145 12.28 4.02 9.95
C ASP A 145 11.32 3.58 11.06
N TYR A 146 10.20 4.28 11.22
CA TYR A 146 9.21 3.98 12.27
C TYR A 146 8.58 2.59 12.10
N PHE A 147 8.29 2.21 10.86
CA PHE A 147 7.63 0.93 10.57
C PHE A 147 8.59 -0.22 10.27
N GLY A 148 9.90 0.04 10.22
CA GLY A 148 10.92 -0.96 9.86
C GLY A 148 10.81 -1.44 8.42
N CYS A 149 10.44 -0.54 7.50
CA CYS A 149 10.27 -0.85 6.08
C CYS A 149 11.44 -0.31 5.26
N GLU A 150 11.86 -1.05 4.24
CA GLU A 150 12.81 -0.54 3.26
C GLU A 150 12.20 0.57 2.39
N GLN A 151 13.03 1.52 1.97
CA GLN A 151 12.61 2.56 1.05
C GLN A 151 12.69 2.04 -0.39
N ALA A 152 11.62 1.41 -0.84
CA ALA A 152 11.48 0.97 -2.22
C ALA A 152 11.17 2.12 -3.19
N GLU A 153 11.38 1.89 -4.49
CA GLU A 153 10.98 2.82 -5.54
C GLU A 153 9.49 3.16 -5.46
N LEU A 154 9.15 4.41 -5.82
CA LEU A 154 7.76 4.83 -5.81
C LEU A 154 6.95 4.09 -6.87
N LEU A 155 5.74 3.67 -6.52
CA LEU A 155 4.76 3.29 -7.52
C LEU A 155 4.35 4.54 -8.30
N THR A 156 4.39 4.50 -9.62
CA THR A 156 4.13 5.67 -10.45
C THR A 156 2.75 5.58 -11.08
N GLN A 157 1.91 6.57 -10.81
CA GLN A 157 0.66 6.72 -11.53
C GLN A 157 0.96 7.03 -13.00
N GLN A 158 0.61 6.09 -13.87
CA GLN A 158 0.61 6.32 -15.31
C GLN A 158 -0.51 7.31 -15.66
N VAL A 159 -0.14 8.43 -16.28
CA VAL A 159 -1.11 9.40 -16.81
C VAL A 159 -1.41 8.96 -18.23
N ALA A 160 -2.69 8.68 -18.53
CA ALA A 160 -3.09 8.46 -19.91
C ALA A 160 -2.78 9.73 -20.72
N SER A 161 -1.91 9.59 -21.70
CA SER A 161 -1.59 10.62 -22.71
C SER A 161 -2.78 10.88 -23.63
#